data_AF-A0A8J5I1F1-F1
#
_entry.id   AF-A0A8J5I1F1-F1
#
_cell.length_a   1.000
_cell.length_b   1.000
_cell.length_c   1.000
_cell.angle_alpha   90.00
_cell.angle_beta   90.00
_cell.angle_gamma   90.00
#
_symmetry.space_group_name_H-M   'P 1'
#
loop_
_entity.id
_entity.type
_entity.pdbx_description
1 polymer ?
#
loop_
_entity_poly.entity_id
_entity_poly.type
_entity_poly.pdbx_seq_one_letter_code
_entity_poly.pdbx_strand_id
1 'polypeptide(L)'
;MLADGYAVLHGHIKRIFESINEFRWSYPVAMYAKPTNNAPQRKYVQLSDNTEIFKSQLEVIWQKARLRKHGQGAFVLQHFVYVLRCNGPTRCHYFGLHVSTRVRGNVVCLNLG
;
A
#
# COMPACT_ATOMS: atom_id res chain seq x y z
N MET A 1 -0.61 -0.69 -13.41
CA MET A 1 -0.31 0.10 -12.19
C MET A 1 0.69 -0.57 -11.26
N LEU A 2 0.41 -1.76 -10.70
CA LEU A 2 1.41 -2.51 -9.91
C LEU A 2 2.55 -3.08 -10.78
N ALA A 3 2.23 -3.54 -11.99
CA ALA A 3 3.22 -4.01 -12.98
C ALA A 3 4.19 -2.90 -13.45
N ASP A 4 3.82 -1.63 -13.25
CA ASP A 4 4.60 -0.47 -13.70
C ASP A 4 5.61 0.00 -12.62
N GLY A 5 5.61 -0.64 -11.45
CA GLY A 5 6.61 -0.42 -10.40
C GLY A 5 6.22 0.57 -9.30
N TYR A 6 7.12 0.71 -8.32
CA TYR A 6 6.89 1.50 -7.10
C TYR A 6 6.58 2.97 -7.39
N ALA A 7 7.31 3.62 -8.31
CA ALA A 7 7.14 5.03 -8.60
C ALA A 7 5.75 5.37 -9.14
N VAL A 8 5.17 4.50 -9.99
CA VAL A 8 3.83 4.69 -10.56
C VAL A 8 2.76 4.50 -9.49
N LEU A 9 2.90 3.46 -8.66
CA LEU A 9 2.02 3.23 -7.51
C LEU A 9 2.07 4.42 -6.54
N HIS A 10 3.28 4.87 -6.19
CA HIS A 10 3.52 6.01 -5.31
C HIS A 10 2.93 7.31 -5.87
N GLY A 11 3.16 7.61 -7.15
CA GLY A 11 2.62 8.81 -7.79
C GLY A 11 1.09 8.83 -7.79
N HIS A 12 0.45 7.69 -8.05
CA HIS A 12 -1.01 7.61 -8.03
C HIS A 12 -1.59 7.71 -6.61
N ILE A 13 -0.99 7.02 -5.63
CA ILE A 13 -1.38 7.15 -4.22
C ILE A 13 -1.25 8.62 -3.82
N LYS A 14 -0.09 9.25 -4.07
CA LYS A 14 0.13 10.68 -3.81
C LYS A 14 -0.97 11.56 -4.42
N ARG A 15 -1.37 11.34 -5.67
CA ARG A 15 -2.46 12.11 -6.31
C ARG A 15 -3.80 11.96 -5.59
N ILE A 16 -4.15 10.75 -5.13
CA ILE A 16 -5.37 10.55 -4.33
C ILE A 16 -5.28 11.33 -3.02
N PHE A 17 -4.13 11.31 -2.35
CA PHE A 17 -3.94 12.07 -1.12
C PHE A 17 -3.98 13.58 -1.33
N GLU A 18 -3.34 14.09 -2.39
CA GLU A 18 -3.40 15.51 -2.74
C GLU A 18 -4.81 15.98 -3.10
N SER A 19 -5.70 15.07 -3.54
CA SER A 19 -7.12 15.39 -3.73
C SER A 19 -7.91 15.53 -2.41
N ILE A 20 -7.33 15.07 -1.29
CA ILE A 20 -7.95 15.14 0.04
C ILE A 20 -7.21 16.23 0.83
N ASN A 21 -7.81 17.43 0.91
CA ASN A 21 -7.21 18.64 1.51
C ASN A 21 -6.81 18.54 3.00
N GLU A 22 -7.06 17.41 3.67
CA GLU A 22 -6.75 17.20 5.10
C GLU A 22 -5.36 16.60 5.38
N PHE A 23 -4.70 16.04 4.36
CA PHE A 23 -3.43 15.33 4.53
C PHE A 23 -2.27 16.07 3.86
N ARG A 24 -1.14 16.17 4.55
CA ARG A 24 0.12 16.62 3.96
C ARG A 24 0.99 15.43 3.63
N TRP A 25 1.36 15.32 2.36
CA TRP A 25 2.34 14.33 1.92
C TRP A 25 3.72 14.68 2.50
N SER A 26 4.18 13.90 3.47
CA SER A 26 5.47 14.12 4.15
C SER A 26 6.45 13.01 3.81
N TYR A 27 7.65 13.38 3.38
CA TYR A 27 8.73 12.41 3.16
C TYR A 27 9.51 12.12 4.46
N PRO A 28 10.00 10.88 4.66
CA PRO A 28 9.87 9.72 3.79
C PRO A 28 8.57 8.93 4.01
N VAL A 29 7.94 8.48 2.92
CA VAL A 29 6.78 7.58 2.97
C VAL A 29 7.24 6.15 2.74
N ALA A 30 7.01 5.28 3.73
CA ALA A 30 7.22 3.85 3.60
C ALA A 30 5.89 3.15 3.28
N MET A 31 5.89 2.32 2.23
CA MET A 31 4.76 1.46 1.90
C MET A 31 4.97 0.07 2.44
N TYR A 32 3.92 -0.53 2.99
CA TYR A 32 3.97 -1.91 3.45
C TYR A 32 2.87 -2.75 2.82
N ALA A 33 3.21 -3.95 2.38
CA ALA A 33 2.26 -4.97 1.96
C ALA A 33 1.86 -5.87 3.13
N LYS A 34 0.56 -6.04 3.31
CA LYS A 34 0.02 -7.07 4.20
C LYS A 34 0.03 -8.43 3.49
N PRO A 35 0.82 -9.42 3.95
CA PRO A 35 0.95 -10.69 3.23
C PRO A 35 -0.28 -11.60 3.35
N THR A 36 -1.14 -11.39 4.36
CA THR A 36 -2.31 -12.24 4.64
C THR A 36 -3.42 -11.42 5.32
N ASN A 37 -4.69 -11.78 5.14
CA ASN A 37 -5.83 -11.04 5.72
C ASN A 37 -5.75 -10.83 7.24
N ASN A 38 -5.12 -11.74 7.97
CA ASN A 38 -5.00 -11.70 9.43
C ASN A 38 -3.55 -11.48 9.91
N ALA A 39 -2.64 -11.06 9.02
CA ALA A 39 -1.28 -10.75 9.43
C ALA A 39 -1.29 -9.57 10.42
N PRO A 40 -0.63 -9.69 11.59
CA PRO A 40 -0.44 -8.54 12.48
C PRO A 40 0.54 -7.55 11.82
N GLN A 41 0.44 -6.27 12.18
CA GLN A 41 1.24 -5.18 11.56
C GLN A 41 2.75 -5.44 11.58
N ARG A 42 3.28 -6.06 12.64
CA ARG A 42 4.69 -6.48 12.75
C ARG A 42 5.16 -7.48 11.67
N LYS A 43 4.23 -8.11 10.96
CA LYS A 43 4.49 -9.06 9.86
C LYS A 43 4.28 -8.43 8.48
N TYR A 44 4.00 -7.13 8.41
CA TYR A 44 3.92 -6.45 7.12
C TYR A 44 5.29 -6.36 6.49
N VAL A 45 5.31 -6.46 5.16
CA VAL A 45 6.54 -6.43 4.37
C VAL A 45 6.68 -5.02 3.81
N GLN A 46 7.75 -4.31 4.18
CA GLN A 46 8.07 -3.04 3.56
C GLN A 46 8.42 -3.26 2.10
N LEU A 47 7.74 -2.52 1.22
CA LEU A 47 7.98 -2.56 -0.22
C LEU A 47 9.20 -1.70 -0.54
N SER A 48 10.09 -2.24 -1.37
CA SER A 48 11.25 -1.52 -1.86
C SER A 48 10.81 -0.46 -2.87
N ASP A 49 11.51 0.67 -2.87
CA ASP A 49 11.42 1.71 -3.89
C ASP A 49 12.13 1.32 -5.19
N ASN A 50 13.02 0.34 -5.14
CA ASN A 50 13.62 -0.28 -6.33
C ASN A 50 12.56 -1.13 -7.06
N THR A 51 12.31 -0.80 -8.33
CA THR A 51 11.28 -1.43 -9.15
C THR A 51 11.44 -2.95 -9.32
N GLU A 52 12.65 -3.47 -9.44
CA GLU A 52 12.90 -4.90 -9.62
C GLU A 52 12.63 -5.68 -8.33
N ILE A 53 13.15 -5.16 -7.21
CA ILE A 53 12.92 -5.73 -5.88
C ILE A 53 11.43 -5.67 -5.54
N PHE A 54 10.78 -4.53 -5.81
CA PHE A 54 9.34 -4.34 -5.63
C PHE A 54 8.53 -5.42 -6.37
N LYS A 55 8.80 -5.62 -7.66
CA LYS A 55 8.12 -6.64 -8.47
C LYS A 55 8.35 -8.04 -7.90
N SER A 56 9.59 -8.36 -7.55
CA SER A 56 9.95 -9.65 -6.93
C SER A 56 9.22 -9.88 -5.60
N GLN A 57 9.16 -8.86 -4.73
CA GLN A 57 8.42 -8.93 -3.46
C GLN A 57 6.94 -9.20 -3.69
N LEU A 58 6.31 -8.48 -4.62
CA LEU A 58 4.90 -8.69 -4.96
C LEU A 58 4.64 -10.09 -5.52
N GLU A 59 5.50 -10.58 -6.42
CA GLU A 59 5.40 -11.93 -6.98
C GLU A 59 5.51 -12.98 -5.88
N VAL A 60 6.49 -12.86 -4.98
CA VAL A 60 6.64 -13.79 -3.84
C VAL A 60 5.42 -13.79 -2.93
N ILE A 61 4.88 -12.60 -2.62
CA ILE A 61 3.68 -12.47 -1.80
C ILE A 61 2.47 -13.10 -2.51
N TRP A 62 2.32 -12.86 -3.81
CA TRP A 62 1.25 -13.40 -4.65
C TRP A 62 1.30 -14.94 -4.75
N GLN A 63 2.48 -15.50 -5.02
CA GLN A 63 2.69 -16.94 -5.06
C GLN A 63 2.39 -17.60 -3.71
N LYS A 64 2.81 -16.98 -2.60
CA LYS A 64 2.48 -17.46 -1.25
C LYS A 64 0.99 -17.37 -0.93
N ALA A 65 0.27 -16.40 -1.50
CA ALA A 65 -1.17 -16.30 -1.34
C ALA A 65 -1.90 -17.41 -2.11
N ARG A 66 -1.43 -17.77 -3.30
CA ARG A 66 -1.97 -18.88 -4.11
C ARG A 66 -2.02 -20.21 -3.36
N LEU A 67 -1.05 -20.47 -2.49
CA LEU A 67 -0.95 -21.73 -1.73
C LEU A 67 -1.92 -21.84 -0.54
N ARG A 68 -2.80 -20.86 -0.32
CA ARG A 68 -3.68 -20.81 0.86
C ARG A 68 -5.08 -21.39 0.59
N LYS A 69 -5.83 -21.67 1.66
CA LYS A 69 -7.17 -22.28 1.64
C LYS A 69 -8.21 -21.58 0.73
N HIS A 70 -8.05 -20.28 0.49
CA HIS A 70 -8.91 -19.49 -0.41
C HIS A 70 -8.18 -19.00 -1.68
N GLY A 71 -7.01 -19.58 -1.96
CA GLY A 71 -6.15 -19.26 -3.10
C GLY A 71 -5.87 -17.77 -3.26
N GLN A 72 -5.76 -17.34 -4.52
CA GLN A 72 -5.59 -15.94 -4.91
C GLN A 72 -6.85 -15.09 -4.65
N GLY A 73 -8.03 -15.70 -4.55
CA GLY A 73 -9.31 -14.97 -4.35
C GLY A 73 -9.41 -14.25 -3.00
N ALA A 74 -8.61 -14.68 -2.02
CA ALA A 74 -8.47 -14.00 -0.73
C ALA A 74 -7.28 -13.02 -0.67
N PHE A 75 -6.49 -12.89 -1.74
CA PHE A 75 -5.36 -11.99 -1.74
C PHE A 75 -5.83 -10.54 -1.92
N VAL A 76 -5.66 -9.76 -0.85
CA VAL A 76 -5.83 -8.32 -0.88
C VAL A 76 -4.50 -7.71 -0.52
N LEU A 77 -3.89 -7.00 -1.47
CA LEU A 77 -2.69 -6.24 -1.20
C LEU A 77 -3.12 -4.99 -0.44
N GLN A 78 -3.00 -5.02 0.88
CA GLN A 78 -3.24 -3.83 1.70
C GLN A 78 -1.92 -3.07 1.84
N HIS A 79 -1.93 -1.83 1.38
CA HIS A 79 -0.85 -0.88 1.53
C HIS A 79 -1.07 -0.05 2.78
N PHE A 80 -0.01 0.12 3.56
CA PHE A 80 0.00 1.02 4.70
C PHE A 80 0.92 2.17 4.38
N VAL A 81 0.38 3.38 4.45
CA VAL A 81 1.08 4.62 4.15
C VAL A 81 1.03 5.48 5.40
N TYR A 82 2.18 5.88 5.93
CA TYR A 82 2.24 6.84 7.03
C TYR A 82 2.32 8.24 6.45
N VAL A 83 1.30 9.06 6.74
CA VAL A 83 1.21 10.46 6.30
C VAL A 83 1.08 11.38 7.51
N LEU A 84 1.45 12.66 7.36
CA LEU A 84 1.18 13.66 8.38
C LEU A 84 -0.23 14.22 8.19
N ARG A 85 -1.08 14.02 9.19
CA ARG A 85 -2.36 14.75 9.32
C ARG A 85 -2.12 15.99 10.17
N CYS A 86 -2.46 17.17 9.64
CA CYS A 86 -2.27 18.44 10.34
C CYS A 86 -3.61 19.04 10.75
N ASN A 87 -3.86 19.12 12.06
CA ASN A 87 -5.02 19.81 12.62
C ASN A 87 -4.60 21.26 12.94
N GLY A 88 -4.54 22.10 11.91
CA GLY A 88 -4.02 23.48 11.99
C GLY A 88 -2.50 23.58 11.75
N PRO A 89 -1.93 24.81 11.82
CA PRO A 89 -0.57 25.09 11.36
C PRO A 89 0.54 24.45 12.22
N THR A 90 0.26 24.10 13.47
CA THR A 90 1.29 23.67 14.44
C THR A 90 1.12 22.25 14.96
N ARG A 91 0.04 21.54 14.61
CA ARG A 91 -0.27 20.22 15.19
C ARG A 91 -0.41 19.17 14.10
N CYS A 92 0.72 18.58 13.70
CA CYS A 92 0.76 17.45 12.79
C CYS A 92 1.07 16.15 13.53
N HIS A 93 0.31 15.10 13.24
CA HIS A 93 0.52 13.75 13.78
C HIS A 93 0.70 12.77 12.64
N TYR A 94 1.57 11.77 12.83
CA TYR A 94 1.64 10.65 11.91
C TYR A 94 0.37 9.82 12.02
N PHE A 95 -0.29 9.65 10.88
CA PHE A 95 -1.48 8.85 10.74
C PHE A 95 -1.18 7.71 9.76
N GLY A 96 -1.43 6.48 10.20
CA GLY A 96 -1.35 5.32 9.33
C GLY A 96 -2.63 5.23 8.51
N LEU A 97 -2.54 5.48 7.21
CA LEU A 97 -3.67 5.25 6.31
C LEU A 97 -3.60 3.85 5.69
N HIS A 98 -4.75 3.20 5.68
CA HIS A 98 -4.96 1.92 5.05
C HIS A 98 -5.46 2.14 3.62
N VAL A 99 -4.60 1.82 2.66
CA VAL A 99 -4.93 1.86 1.24
C VAL A 99 -5.04 0.43 0.75
N SER A 100 -6.26 -0.07 0.64
CA SER A 100 -6.46 -1.45 0.19
C SER A 100 -6.50 -1.49 -1.33
N THR A 101 -5.57 -2.24 -1.94
CA THR A 101 -5.67 -2.61 -3.35
C THR A 101 -6.19 -4.03 -3.48
N ARG A 102 -7.37 -4.17 -4.09
CA ARG A 102 -7.85 -5.48 -4.52
C ARG A 102 -7.43 -5.68 -5.96
N VAL A 103 -6.61 -6.69 -6.22
CA VAL A 103 -6.27 -7.11 -7.57
C VAL A 103 -7.35 -8.09 -8.01
N ARG A 104 -8.28 -7.65 -8.85
CA ARG A 104 -9.22 -8.53 -9.58
C ARG A 104 -8.80 -8.52 -11.06
N GLY A 105 -8.03 -9.51 -11.48
CA GLY A 105 -7.40 -9.48 -12.80
C GLY A 105 -6.41 -8.32 -12.91
N ASN A 106 -6.52 -7.48 -13.95
CA ASN A 106 -5.65 -6.31 -14.17
C ASN A 106 -6.13 -5.02 -13.48
N VAL A 107 -7.22 -5.06 -12.72
CA VAL A 107 -7.84 -3.87 -12.11
C VAL A 107 -7.37 -3.71 -10.67
N VAL A 108 -6.83 -2.54 -10.36
CA VAL A 108 -6.40 -2.12 -9.01
C VAL A 108 -7.46 -1.15 -8.47
N CYS A 109 -8.29 -1.59 -7.52
CA CYS A 109 -9.24 -0.72 -6.84
C CYS A 109 -8.64 -0.25 -5.52
N LEU A 110 -8.53 1.07 -5.32
CA LEU A 110 -8.05 1.69 -4.09
C LEU A 110 -9.24 2.05 -3.21
N ASN A 111 -9.32 1.45 -2.03
CA ASN A 111 -10.25 1.87 -0.99
C ASN A 111 -9.46 2.54 0.13
N LEU A 112 -9.85 3.77 0.46
CA LEU A 112 -9.44 4.45 1.69
C LEU A 112 -10.34 3.86 2.79
N GLY A 113 -9.72 3.12 3.71
CA GLY A 113 -10.40 2.53 4.87
C GLY A 113 -10.27 3.40 6.11
#